data_AF-A0A2V8ME86-F1
#
_entry.id   AF-A0A2V8ME86-F1
#
_cell.length_a   1.000
_cell.length_b   1.000
_cell.length_c   1.000
_cell.angle_alpha   90.00
_cell.angle_beta   90.00
_cell.angle_gamma   90.00
#
_symmetry.space_group_name_H-M   'P 1'
#
loop_
_entity.id
_entity.type
_entity.pdbx_description
1 polymer ?
#
loop_
_entity_poly.entity_id
_entity_poly.type
_entity_poly.pdbx_seq_one_letter_code
_entity_poly.pdbx_strand_id
1 'polypeptide(L)'
;MARARIMPVHPGAYLREVLVELGVSQYRLAQDIGVAPMRISHVVRGQRPVTAELALRLGRYFRQSPRFWLNLQSRYDMDVTEEALGKLVEREVQPLKAVA
;
A
#
# COMPACT_ATOMS: atom_id res chain seq x y z
N MET A 1 -2.66 25.65 9.91
CA MET A 1 -1.34 25.05 9.63
C MET A 1 -1.50 24.14 8.42
N ALA A 2 -0.99 24.52 7.26
CA ALA A 2 -0.98 23.62 6.11
C ALA A 2 -0.11 22.42 6.50
N ARG A 3 -0.71 21.22 6.64
CA ARG A 3 0.06 20.00 6.82
C ARG A 3 1.02 19.91 5.62
N ALA A 4 2.33 19.79 5.90
CA ALA A 4 3.29 19.49 4.86
C ALA A 4 2.78 18.28 4.08
N ARG A 5 2.62 18.42 2.77
CA ARG A 5 2.03 17.38 1.92
C ARG A 5 3.09 16.28 1.78
N ILE A 6 2.98 15.26 2.63
CA ILE A 6 3.85 14.08 2.57
C ILE A 6 3.52 13.37 1.26
N MET A 7 4.53 13.09 0.44
CA MET A 7 4.29 12.35 -0.81
C MET A 7 3.72 10.97 -0.51
N PRO A 8 2.74 10.49 -1.29
CA PRO A 8 2.18 9.15 -1.11
C PRO A 8 3.29 8.10 -1.19
N VAL A 9 3.40 7.24 -0.17
CA VAL A 9 4.41 6.17 -0.12
C VAL A 9 3.75 4.84 -0.42
N HIS A 10 4.06 4.28 -1.59
CA HIS A 10 3.56 2.96 -1.96
C HIS A 10 4.08 1.88 -0.98
N PRO A 11 3.27 0.90 -0.54
CA PRO A 11 3.71 -0.14 0.40
C PRO A 11 4.93 -0.94 -0.07
N GLY A 12 5.13 -1.01 -1.38
CA GLY A 12 6.31 -1.60 -2.01
C GLY A 12 7.63 -0.93 -1.65
N ALA A 13 7.64 0.38 -1.39
CA ALA A 13 8.83 1.09 -0.90
C ALA A 13 9.19 0.61 0.51
N TYR A 14 8.20 0.50 1.40
CA TYR A 14 8.38 -0.08 2.73
C TYR A 14 8.83 -1.55 2.65
N LEU A 15 8.22 -2.36 1.77
CA LEU A 15 8.66 -3.74 1.55
C LEU A 15 10.13 -3.81 1.13
N ARG A 16 10.59 -2.90 0.27
CA ARG A 16 11.98 -2.82 -0.15
C ARG A 16 12.91 -2.56 1.03
N GLU A 17 12.57 -1.62 1.90
CA GLU A 17 13.36 -1.28 3.09
C GLU A 17 13.47 -2.47 4.04
N VAL A 18 12.34 -3.12 4.35
CA VAL A 18 12.32 -4.34 5.18
C VAL A 18 13.18 -5.45 4.59
N LEU A 19 13.13 -5.65 3.26
CA LEU A 19 13.96 -6.66 2.59
C LEU A 19 15.46 -6.35 2.67
N VAL A 20 15.84 -5.07 2.52
CA VAL A 20 17.22 -4.62 2.66
C VAL A 20 17.72 -4.81 4.09
N GLU A 21 16.92 -4.40 5.08
CA GLU A 21 17.26 -4.53 6.51
C GLU A 21 17.46 -6.00 6.93
N LEU A 22 16.61 -6.90 6.41
CA LEU A 22 16.67 -8.34 6.71
C LEU A 22 17.68 -9.10 5.83
N GLY A 23 18.31 -8.45 4.84
CA GLY A 23 19.19 -9.12 3.87
C GLY A 23 18.46 -10.16 3.00
N VAL A 24 17.14 -10.02 2.81
CA VAL A 24 16.31 -10.96 2.05
C VAL A 24 16.11 -10.43 0.62
N SER A 25 16.44 -11.23 -0.39
CA SER A 25 16.19 -10.83 -1.78
C SER A 25 14.70 -10.92 -2.14
N GLN A 26 14.25 -10.12 -3.11
CA GLN A 26 12.88 -10.21 -3.64
C GLN A 26 12.55 -11.61 -4.17
N TYR A 27 13.53 -12.27 -4.80
CA TYR A 27 13.40 -13.65 -5.27
C TYR A 27 13.19 -14.61 -4.10
N ARG A 28 13.98 -14.49 -3.03
CA ARG A 28 13.85 -15.33 -1.84
C ARG A 28 12.49 -15.15 -1.19
N LEU A 29 12.05 -13.90 -0.99
CA LEU A 29 10.70 -13.62 -0.48
C LEU A 29 9.63 -14.30 -1.34
N ALA A 30 9.70 -14.16 -2.67
CA ALA A 30 8.72 -14.73 -3.57
C ALA A 30 8.61 -16.26 -3.45
N GLN A 31 9.74 -16.95 -3.34
CA GLN A 31 9.78 -18.39 -3.10
C GLN A 31 9.17 -18.75 -1.74
N ASP A 32 9.61 -18.07 -0.67
CA ASP A 32 9.17 -18.36 0.70
C ASP A 32 7.67 -18.14 0.91
N ILE A 33 7.09 -17.15 0.22
CA ILE A 33 5.66 -16.86 0.32
C ILE A 33 4.82 -17.50 -0.79
N GLY A 34 5.44 -18.28 -1.70
CA GLY A 34 4.74 -19.02 -2.74
C GLY A 34 4.04 -18.15 -3.79
N VAL A 35 4.73 -17.13 -4.30
CA VAL A 35 4.26 -16.27 -5.41
C VAL A 35 5.31 -16.11 -6.50
N ALA A 36 4.89 -15.68 -7.70
CA ALA A 36 5.83 -15.39 -8.78
C ALA A 36 6.79 -14.23 -8.41
N PRO A 37 8.12 -14.34 -8.65
CA PRO A 37 9.08 -13.26 -8.38
C PRO A 37 8.73 -11.92 -9.05
N MET A 38 8.17 -11.98 -10.27
CA MET A 38 7.69 -10.81 -10.99
C MET A 38 6.62 -10.03 -10.20
N ARG A 39 5.77 -10.73 -9.43
CA ARG A 39 4.74 -10.10 -8.61
C ARG A 39 5.37 -9.24 -7.51
N ILE A 40 6.38 -9.75 -6.81
CA ILE A 40 7.10 -8.99 -5.79
C ILE A 40 7.83 -7.81 -6.41
N SER A 41 8.49 -8.01 -7.56
CA SER A 41 9.16 -6.93 -8.28
C SER A 41 8.21 -5.79 -8.66
N HIS A 42 7.02 -6.10 -9.17
CA HIS A 42 6.01 -5.09 -9.50
C HIS A 42 5.52 -4.34 -8.26
N VAL A 43 5.30 -5.04 -7.15
CA VAL A 43 4.90 -4.39 -5.89
C VAL A 43 5.99 -3.46 -5.39
N VAL A 44 7.24 -3.92 -5.33
CA VAL A 44 8.39 -3.11 -4.89
C VAL A 44 8.61 -1.88 -5.76
N ARG A 45 8.32 -1.97 -7.07
CA ARG A 45 8.38 -0.84 -8.01
C ARG A 45 7.15 0.08 -7.99
N GLY A 46 6.15 -0.19 -7.15
CA GLY A 46 4.93 0.62 -7.10
C GLY A 46 3.97 0.41 -8.27
N GLN A 47 4.17 -0.64 -9.06
CA GLN A 47 3.39 -0.92 -10.27
C GLN A 47 2.17 -1.80 -10.02
N ARG A 48 2.15 -2.52 -8.89
CA ARG A 48 1.03 -3.36 -8.46
C ARG A 48 0.77 -3.16 -6.96
N PRO A 49 -0.49 -3.16 -6.53
CA PRO A 49 -0.83 -2.98 -5.13
C PRO A 49 -0.52 -4.23 -4.31
N VAL A 50 -0.45 -4.06 -2.99
CA VAL A 50 -0.56 -5.17 -2.05
C VAL A 50 -2.03 -5.55 -1.91
N THR A 51 -2.42 -6.66 -2.53
CA THR A 51 -3.77 -7.22 -2.40
C THR A 51 -3.96 -7.91 -1.04
N ALA A 52 -5.21 -8.19 -0.65
CA ALA A 52 -5.52 -8.90 0.59
C ALA A 52 -4.83 -10.28 0.67
N GLU A 53 -4.77 -11.00 -0.45
CA GLU A 53 -4.08 -12.29 -0.52
C GLU A 53 -2.55 -12.14 -0.32
N LEU A 54 -1.92 -11.11 -0.89
CA LEU A 54 -0.50 -10.85 -0.65
C LEU A 54 -0.26 -10.40 0.79
N ALA A 55 -1.16 -9.58 1.35
CA ALA A 55 -1.09 -9.14 2.74
C ALA A 55 -1.16 -10.32 3.73
N LEU A 56 -2.00 -11.33 3.47
CA LEU A 56 -2.04 -12.57 4.28
C LEU A 56 -0.68 -13.28 4.27
N ARG A 57 -0.09 -13.42 3.07
CA ARG A 57 1.23 -14.05 2.89
C ARG A 57 2.35 -13.28 3.58
N LEU A 58 2.43 -11.97 3.37
CA LEU A 58 3.43 -11.11 4.00
C LEU A 58 3.28 -11.07 5.53
N GLY A 59 2.03 -11.02 6.01
CA GLY A 59 1.72 -11.09 7.44
C GLY A 59 2.23 -12.38 8.07
N ARG A 60 1.98 -13.53 7.43
CA ARG A 60 2.50 -14.82 7.89
C ARG A 60 4.03 -14.86 7.87
N TYR A 61 4.66 -14.42 6.79
CA TYR A 61 6.11 -14.47 6.61
C TYR A 61 6.87 -13.63 7.64
N PHE A 62 6.43 -12.38 7.84
CA PHE A 62 7.07 -11.43 8.75
C PHE A 62 6.52 -11.48 10.18
N ARG A 63 5.63 -12.43 10.50
CA ARG A 63 4.96 -12.55 11.81
C ARG A 63 4.29 -11.23 12.26
N GLN A 64 3.60 -10.59 11.33
CA GLN A 64 2.88 -9.34 11.55
C GLN A 64 1.43 -9.43 11.10
N SER A 65 0.60 -8.46 11.49
CA SER A 65 -0.80 -8.43 11.07
C SER A 65 -0.90 -8.22 9.55
N PRO A 66 -1.66 -9.05 8.82
CA PRO A 66 -1.99 -8.78 7.41
C PRO A 66 -2.63 -7.41 7.20
N ARG A 67 -3.40 -6.93 8.18
CA ARG A 67 -4.04 -5.60 8.12
C ARG A 67 -3.03 -4.46 8.07
N PHE A 68 -1.82 -4.65 8.62
CA PHE A 68 -0.77 -3.64 8.52
C PHE A 68 -0.48 -3.29 7.06
N TRP A 69 -0.28 -4.31 6.21
CA TRP A 69 -0.02 -4.13 4.79
C TRP A 69 -1.20 -3.53 4.02
N LEU A 70 -2.42 -3.96 4.32
CA LEU A 70 -3.63 -3.37 3.71
C LEU A 70 -3.82 -1.91 4.13
N ASN A 71 -3.48 -1.55 5.37
CA ASN A 71 -3.57 -0.17 5.82
C ASN A 71 -2.54 0.72 5.10
N LEU A 72 -1.34 0.22 4.83
CA LEU A 72 -0.36 0.95 4.00
C LEU A 72 -0.92 1.17 2.58
N GLN A 73 -1.51 0.12 1.98
CA GLN A 73 -2.08 0.22 0.64
C GLN A 73 -3.25 1.21 0.60
N SER A 74 -4.17 1.10 1.55
CA SER A 74 -5.33 1.99 1.64
C SER A 74 -4.93 3.45 1.83
N ARG A 75 -3.90 3.74 2.64
CA ARG A 75 -3.38 5.10 2.79
C ARG A 75 -2.81 5.64 1.48
N TYR A 76 -1.95 4.85 0.81
CA TYR A 76 -1.40 5.22 -0.48
C TYR A 76 -2.49 5.48 -1.53
N ASP A 77 -3.48 4.58 -1.63
CA ASP A 77 -4.57 4.70 -2.59
C ASP A 77 -5.42 5.95 -2.31
N MET A 78 -5.72 6.23 -1.04
CA MET A 78 -6.42 7.45 -0.63
C MET A 78 -5.63 8.71 -0.97
N ASP A 79 -4.36 8.78 -0.61
CA ASP A 79 -3.52 9.96 -0.85
C ASP A 79 -3.42 10.28 -2.36
N VAL A 80 -3.19 9.26 -3.20
CA VAL A 80 -3.13 9.41 -4.66
C VAL A 80 -4.49 9.81 -5.24
N THR A 81 -5.58 9.21 -4.75
CA THR A 81 -6.92 9.48 -5.25
C THR A 81 -7.41 10.88 -4.84
N GLU A 82 -7.16 11.29 -3.60
CA GLU A 82 -7.47 12.64 -3.11
C GLU A 82 -6.70 13.70 -3.89
N GLU A 83 -5.43 13.44 -4.22
CA GLU A 83 -4.65 14.34 -5.06
C GLU A 83 -5.23 14.47 -6.47
N ALA A 84 -5.64 13.37 -7.08
CA ALA A 84 -6.16 13.36 -8.45
C ALA A 84 -7.59 13.91 -8.57
N LEU A 85 -8.47 13.56 -7.62
CA LEU A 85 -9.91 13.75 -7.73
C LEU A 85 -10.54 14.56 -6.60
N GLY A 86 -9.82 14.87 -5.51
CA GLY A 86 -10.42 15.47 -4.31
C GLY A 86 -11.20 16.75 -4.60
N LYS A 87 -10.61 17.69 -5.35
CA LYS A 87 -11.28 18.95 -5.73
C LYS A 87 -12.48 18.77 -6.67
N LEU A 88 -12.48 17.71 -7.49
CA LEU A 88 -13.58 17.40 -8.38
C LEU A 88 -14.75 16.85 -7.56
N VAL A 89 -14.47 15.87 -6.69
CA VAL A 89 -15.44 15.27 -5.78
C VAL A 89 -16.10 16.32 -4.89
N GLU A 90 -15.32 17.26 -4.34
CA GLU A 90 -15.84 18.39 -3.54
C GLU A 90 -16.86 19.27 -4.29
N ARG A 91 -16.72 19.40 -5.61
CA ARG A 91 -17.62 20.21 -6.45
C ARG A 91 -18.87 19.45 -6.86
N GLU A 92 -18.72 18.16 -7.16
CA GLU A 92 -19.78 17.34 -7.74
C GLU A 92 -20.67 16.65 -6.69
N VAL A 93 -20.12 16.32 -5.52
CA VAL A 93 -20.83 15.55 -4.49
C VAL A 93 -21.45 16.48 -3.45
N GLN A 94 -22.79 16.46 -3.36
CA GLN A 94 -23.53 17.13 -2.30
C GLN A 94 -23.58 16.25 -1.04
N PRO A 95 -23.07 16.71 0.12
CA PRO A 95 -23.16 15.94 1.35
C PRO A 95 -24.63 15.74 1.76
N LEU A 96 -24.93 14.55 2.30
CA LEU A 96 -26.22 14.30 2.91
C LEU A 96 -26.43 15.30 4.06
N LYS A 97 -27.54 16.06 4.02
CA LYS A 97 -27.90 16.95 5.11
C LYS A 97 -28.14 16.10 6.36
N ALA A 98 -27.54 16.48 7.49
CA ALA A 98 -27.80 15.83 8.76
C ALA A 98 -29.31 15.84 9.04
N VAL A 99 -29.86 14.68 9.40
CA VAL A 99 -31.23 14.60 9.92
C VAL A 99 -31.20 15.26 11.30
N ALA A 100 -32.09 16.24 11.50
CA ALA A 100 -32.23 16.97 12.76
C ALA A 100 -32.59 16.06 13.94
#